data_AF-H0GKT6-F1
#
_entry.id   AF-H0GKT6-F1
#
_cell.length_a   1.000
_cell.length_b   1.000
_cell.length_c   1.000
_cell.angle_alpha   90.00
_cell.angle_beta   90.00
_cell.angle_gamma   90.00
#
_symmetry.space_group_name_H-M   'P 1'
#
loop_
_entity.id
_entity.type
_entity.pdbx_description
1 polymer ?
#
loop_
_entity_poly.entity_id
_entity_poly.type
_entity_poly.pdbx_seq_one_letter_code
_entity_poly.pdbx_strand_id
1 'polypeptide(L)'
;MDFKASGTKFKKTGKKVVPAKAFEEIVQTNRDVLKKSAFLSDLLENLQPHLNNIKKIRCVAIGNFKEDFPATYQFALLLEIIDYIKSEDERDVVVSLYDPIFTKEEIQYLKSLGSKWLIEEEFSENDAIDYESVLYFLPHAPLDLTENILSSQRPHLWLANNMISHTDRYTKAKLCENYPNLSKLVHYLQTNAPPEVKKAHDVDGFATFIPKRKRKNRNNSSKLKVTPSDIDYDSIAPKFKSCQILTDFDEGKYLKEKPWINSFSDLTLHAIEY
;
A
#
# COMPACT_ATOMS: atom_id res chain seq x y z
N MET A 1 -57.73 -41.30 21.46
CA MET A 1 -56.48 -41.05 20.72
C MET A 1 -55.98 -39.69 21.16
N ASP A 2 -55.06 -39.66 22.13
CA ASP A 2 -54.45 -38.44 22.65
C ASP A 2 -52.98 -38.40 22.25
N PHE A 3 -52.63 -37.49 21.35
CA PHE A 3 -51.25 -37.23 20.96
C PHE A 3 -50.64 -36.19 21.90
N LYS A 4 -49.73 -36.62 22.78
CA LYS A 4 -48.85 -35.74 23.56
C LYS A 4 -47.79 -35.13 22.63
N ALA A 5 -47.83 -33.82 22.46
CA ALA A 5 -46.74 -33.07 21.82
C ALA A 5 -45.58 -32.86 22.82
N SER A 6 -44.43 -33.45 22.52
CA SER A 6 -43.17 -33.23 23.24
C SER A 6 -42.51 -31.93 22.75
N GLY A 7 -42.56 -30.87 23.55
CA GLY A 7 -41.84 -29.64 23.30
C GLY A 7 -40.36 -29.75 23.69
N THR A 8 -39.46 -29.83 22.71
CA THR A 8 -38.01 -29.79 22.93
C THR A 8 -37.56 -28.33 23.12
N LYS A 9 -37.26 -27.94 24.36
CA LYS A 9 -36.69 -26.62 24.69
C LYS A 9 -35.22 -26.58 24.27
N PHE A 10 -34.89 -25.83 23.23
CA PHE A 10 -33.50 -25.45 22.92
C PHE A 10 -32.97 -24.52 24.02
N LYS A 11 -31.99 -24.99 24.80
CA LYS A 11 -31.22 -24.16 25.73
C LYS A 11 -30.29 -23.24 24.92
N LYS A 12 -30.58 -21.94 24.91
CA LYS A 12 -29.61 -20.91 24.47
C LYS A 12 -28.42 -20.93 25.43
N THR A 13 -27.30 -21.49 25.01
CA THR A 13 -26.01 -21.33 25.70
C THR A 13 -25.55 -19.88 25.52
N GLY A 14 -25.54 -19.13 26.62
CA GLY A 14 -25.00 -17.77 26.64
C GLY A 14 -23.54 -17.77 26.19
N LYS A 15 -23.24 -17.05 25.12
CA LYS A 15 -21.87 -16.75 24.69
C LYS A 15 -21.23 -15.97 25.84
N LYS A 16 -20.23 -16.55 26.53
CA LYS A 16 -19.42 -15.81 27.50
C LYS A 16 -18.81 -14.63 26.74
N VAL A 17 -19.22 -13.41 27.10
CA VAL A 17 -18.61 -12.18 26.61
C VAL A 17 -17.23 -12.11 27.25
N VAL A 18 -16.20 -12.45 26.49
CA VAL A 18 -14.81 -12.20 26.89
C VAL A 18 -14.63 -10.69 26.84
N PRO A 19 -14.09 -10.05 27.91
CA PRO A 19 -13.82 -8.62 27.86
C PRO A 19 -12.85 -8.30 26.71
N ALA A 20 -13.15 -7.23 25.97
CA ALA A 20 -12.26 -6.76 24.92
C ALA A 20 -10.90 -6.40 25.52
N LYS A 21 -9.82 -6.80 24.85
CA LYS A 21 -8.46 -6.41 25.24
C LYS A 21 -8.28 -4.91 25.05
N ALA A 22 -7.38 -4.30 25.81
CA ALA A 22 -6.98 -2.91 25.60
C ALA A 22 -6.27 -2.77 24.24
N PHE A 23 -6.42 -1.61 23.60
CA PHE A 23 -5.86 -1.33 22.28
C PHE A 23 -4.34 -1.54 22.26
N GLU A 24 -3.64 -1.07 23.28
CA GLU A 24 -2.18 -1.17 23.40
C GLU A 24 -1.71 -2.63 23.49
N GLU A 25 -2.47 -3.49 24.16
CA GLU A 25 -2.18 -4.93 24.22
C GLU A 25 -2.36 -5.61 22.84
N ILE A 26 -3.35 -5.16 22.06
CA ILE A 26 -3.58 -5.65 20.69
C ILE A 26 -2.43 -5.22 19.79
N VAL A 27 -2.06 -3.93 19.82
CA VAL A 27 -0.91 -3.40 19.06
C VAL A 27 0.36 -4.15 19.45
N GLN A 28 0.64 -4.32 20.75
CA GLN A 28 1.83 -5.04 21.20
C GLN A 28 1.83 -6.50 20.72
N THR A 29 0.67 -7.17 20.75
CA THR A 29 0.55 -8.53 20.21
C THR A 29 0.91 -8.55 18.72
N ASN A 30 0.36 -7.63 17.92
CA ASN A 30 0.63 -7.53 16.48
C ASN A 30 2.13 -7.27 16.21
N ARG A 31 2.72 -6.34 16.96
CA ARG A 31 4.17 -6.04 16.98
C ARG A 31 5.00 -7.28 17.24
N ASP A 32 4.66 -8.09 18.25
CA ASP A 32 5.37 -9.33 18.56
C ASP A 32 5.27 -10.39 17.45
N VAL A 33 4.16 -10.43 16.69
CA VAL A 33 4.05 -11.30 15.53
C VAL A 33 4.91 -10.77 14.37
N LEU A 34 4.90 -9.46 14.11
CA LEU A 34 5.72 -8.82 13.08
C LEU A 34 7.22 -9.05 13.31
N LYS A 35 7.70 -8.89 14.54
CA LYS A 35 9.12 -9.10 14.93
C LYS A 35 9.66 -10.50 14.62
N LYS A 36 8.78 -11.50 14.51
CA LYS A 36 9.16 -12.89 14.20
C LYS A 36 9.04 -13.21 12.71
N SER A 37 8.69 -12.23 11.88
CA SER A 37 8.36 -12.43 10.48
C SER A 37 9.55 -12.12 9.57
N ALA A 38 9.68 -12.91 8.49
CA ALA A 38 10.60 -12.58 7.39
C ALA A 38 10.23 -11.26 6.71
N PHE A 39 8.93 -10.90 6.72
CA PHE A 39 8.43 -9.63 6.19
C PHE A 39 9.10 -8.42 6.86
N LEU A 40 9.10 -8.36 8.19
CA LEU A 40 9.72 -7.23 8.89
C LEU A 40 11.24 -7.25 8.70
N SER A 41 11.90 -8.41 8.80
CA SER A 41 13.36 -8.51 8.59
C SER A 41 13.75 -7.96 7.22
N ASP A 42 13.06 -8.40 6.17
CA ASP A 42 13.30 -7.98 4.79
C ASP A 42 13.03 -6.49 4.58
N LEU A 43 11.96 -5.95 5.17
CA LEU A 43 11.69 -4.51 5.14
C LEU A 43 12.84 -3.71 5.77
N LEU A 44 13.26 -4.08 6.98
CA LEU A 44 14.27 -3.34 7.73
C LEU A 44 15.65 -3.44 7.07
N GLU A 45 16.01 -4.61 6.52
CA GLU A 45 17.25 -4.80 5.77
C GLU A 45 17.33 -3.90 4.53
N ASN A 46 16.22 -3.78 3.79
CA ASN A 46 16.15 -2.89 2.61
C ASN A 46 16.00 -1.41 2.97
N LEU A 47 15.53 -1.11 4.19
CA LEU A 47 15.44 0.27 4.69
C LEU A 47 16.78 0.77 5.26
N GLN A 48 17.62 -0.14 5.77
CA GLN A 48 18.89 0.16 6.44
C GLN A 48 19.80 1.15 5.68
N PRO A 49 20.02 1.00 4.35
CA PRO A 49 20.90 1.93 3.61
C PRO A 49 20.38 3.36 3.56
N HIS A 50 19.08 3.57 3.79
CA HIS A 50 18.41 4.86 3.67
C HIS A 50 18.14 5.51 5.04
N LEU A 51 18.28 4.77 6.14
CA LEU A 51 17.86 5.22 7.46
C LEU A 51 18.44 6.57 7.85
N ASN A 52 19.74 6.80 7.68
CA ASN A 52 20.40 8.04 8.12
C ASN A 52 19.80 9.31 7.50
N ASN A 53 19.15 9.20 6.35
CA ASN A 53 18.52 10.33 5.69
C ASN A 53 17.09 10.59 6.21
N ILE A 54 16.39 9.58 6.73
CA ILE A 54 14.96 9.66 7.11
C ILE A 54 14.78 10.47 8.39
N LYS A 55 14.48 11.77 8.29
CA LYS A 55 14.17 12.66 9.42
C LYS A 55 12.69 12.62 9.81
N LYS A 56 11.81 12.27 8.86
CA LYS A 56 10.36 12.27 9.06
C LYS A 56 9.71 11.03 8.46
N ILE A 57 8.56 10.66 9.01
CA ILE A 57 7.65 9.67 8.42
C ILE A 57 6.33 10.37 8.14
N ARG A 58 5.86 10.29 6.90
CA ARG A 58 4.54 10.75 6.49
C ARG A 58 3.65 9.55 6.25
N CYS A 59 2.70 9.31 7.15
CA CYS A 59 1.75 8.21 7.05
C CYS A 59 0.35 8.71 6.68
N VAL A 60 -0.23 8.19 5.61
CA VAL A 60 -1.62 8.51 5.22
C VAL A 60 -2.38 7.27 4.80
N ALA A 61 -3.72 7.34 4.85
CA ALA A 61 -4.62 6.25 4.49
C ALA A 61 -4.48 4.98 5.37
N ILE A 62 -4.04 5.14 6.62
CA ILE A 62 -3.87 4.02 7.55
C ILE A 62 -5.21 3.45 8.05
N GLY A 63 -6.31 4.15 7.86
CA GLY A 63 -7.63 3.78 8.34
C GLY A 63 -7.84 3.98 9.84
N ASN A 64 -8.88 3.35 10.39
CA ASN A 64 -9.23 3.40 11.81
C ASN A 64 -8.39 2.35 12.56
N PHE A 65 -7.20 2.73 12.99
CA PHE A 65 -6.22 1.82 13.58
C PHE A 65 -6.64 1.28 14.95
N LYS A 66 -7.65 1.86 15.61
CA LYS A 66 -8.17 1.35 16.89
C LYS A 66 -9.22 0.26 16.76
N GLU A 67 -9.99 0.26 15.68
CA GLU A 67 -11.14 -0.64 15.53
C GLU A 67 -11.01 -1.59 14.33
N ASP A 68 -10.27 -1.20 13.29
CA ASP A 68 -10.08 -2.00 12.09
C ASP A 68 -8.80 -2.86 12.18
N PHE A 69 -8.98 -4.17 12.01
CA PHE A 69 -7.89 -5.14 12.16
C PHE A 69 -6.72 -4.91 11.17
N PRO A 70 -6.96 -4.71 9.86
CA PRO A 70 -5.94 -4.26 8.93
C PRO A 70 -5.17 -3.02 9.41
N ALA A 71 -5.89 -1.95 9.75
CA ALA A 71 -5.32 -0.69 10.21
C ALA A 71 -4.49 -0.84 11.50
N THR A 72 -4.92 -1.67 12.46
CA THR A 72 -4.15 -1.93 13.68
C THR A 72 -2.80 -2.58 13.39
N TYR A 73 -2.73 -3.49 12.40
CA TYR A 73 -1.45 -4.07 11.97
C TYR A 73 -0.56 -3.04 11.26
N GLN A 74 -1.14 -2.17 10.44
CA GLN A 74 -0.40 -1.08 9.79
C GLN A 74 0.16 -0.09 10.80
N PHE A 75 -0.60 0.23 11.85
CA PHE A 75 -0.10 1.05 12.95
C PHE A 75 1.01 0.35 13.74
N ALA A 76 0.88 -0.96 13.98
CA ALA A 76 1.95 -1.75 14.59
C ALA A 76 3.23 -1.73 13.74
N LEU A 77 3.13 -1.84 12.42
CA LEU A 77 4.28 -1.74 11.51
C LEU A 77 4.93 -0.36 11.55
N LEU A 78 4.14 0.72 11.55
CA LEU A 78 4.65 2.08 11.70
C LEU A 78 5.48 2.22 12.98
N LEU A 79 5.00 1.68 14.11
CA LEU A 79 5.74 1.69 15.37
C LEU A 79 7.04 0.89 15.32
N GLU A 80 7.08 -0.25 14.62
CA GLU A 80 8.34 -1.00 14.43
C GLU A 80 9.37 -0.21 13.63
N ILE A 81 8.93 0.49 12.58
CA ILE A 81 9.82 1.31 11.75
C ILE A 81 10.41 2.47 12.58
N ILE A 82 9.56 3.14 13.38
CA ILE A 82 9.98 4.24 14.26
C ILE A 82 10.99 3.75 15.30
N ASP A 83 10.69 2.63 15.96
CA ASP A 83 11.58 2.07 16.99
C ASP A 83 12.90 1.58 16.37
N TYR A 84 12.89 1.07 15.13
CA TYR A 84 14.10 0.69 14.41
C TYR A 84 14.99 1.89 14.11
N ILE A 85 14.44 2.98 13.55
CA ILE A 85 15.20 4.23 13.30
C ILE A 85 15.81 4.74 14.61
N LYS A 86 15.04 4.72 15.70
CA LYS A 86 15.51 5.15 17.01
C LYS A 86 16.62 4.27 17.56
N SER A 87 16.57 2.96 17.33
CA SER A 87 17.59 2.02 17.81
C SER A 87 18.92 2.12 17.06
N GLU A 88 18.89 2.46 15.77
CA GLU A 88 20.09 2.48 14.92
C GLU A 88 20.88 3.80 15.04
N ASP A 89 20.21 4.93 15.25
CA ASP A 89 20.83 6.27 15.19
C ASP A 89 20.49 7.14 16.42
N GLU A 90 19.97 6.54 17.49
CA GLU A 90 19.58 7.18 18.77
C GLU A 90 18.74 8.48 18.63
N ARG A 91 18.07 8.65 17.49
CA ARG A 91 17.37 9.87 17.13
C ARG A 91 15.86 9.65 17.02
N ASP A 92 15.12 10.68 17.42
CA ASP A 92 13.68 10.71 17.21
C ASP A 92 13.35 11.26 15.82
N VAL A 93 12.37 10.64 15.16
CA VAL A 93 11.77 11.12 13.91
C VAL A 93 10.48 11.89 14.18
N VAL A 94 10.17 12.83 13.31
CA VAL A 94 8.84 13.46 13.30
C VAL A 94 7.89 12.57 12.53
N VAL A 95 6.74 12.25 13.11
CA VAL A 95 5.73 11.38 12.49
C VAL A 95 4.50 12.22 12.21
N SER A 96 4.17 12.38 10.93
CA SER A 96 2.97 13.08 10.47
C SER A 96 1.95 12.06 9.99
N LEU A 97 0.75 12.07 10.55
CA LEU A 97 -0.34 11.16 10.18
C LEU A 97 -1.57 11.91 9.70
N TYR A 98 -2.27 11.33 8.73
CA TYR A 98 -3.63 11.74 8.41
C TYR A 98 -4.46 10.64 7.75
N ASP A 99 -5.68 10.51 8.24
CA ASP A 99 -6.76 9.80 7.57
C ASP A 99 -8.07 10.55 7.85
N PRO A 100 -8.91 10.84 6.84
CA PRO A 100 -10.19 11.50 7.04
C PRO A 100 -11.15 10.71 7.95
N ILE A 101 -10.93 9.41 8.15
CA ILE A 101 -11.80 8.58 9.00
C ILE A 101 -11.38 8.54 10.47
N PHE A 102 -10.30 9.23 10.87
CA PHE A 102 -9.85 9.26 12.25
C PHE A 102 -10.95 9.69 13.22
N THR A 103 -11.13 8.89 14.26
CA THR A 103 -12.04 9.15 15.36
C THR A 103 -11.41 10.11 16.38
N LYS A 104 -12.24 10.68 17.25
CA LYS A 104 -11.77 11.53 18.36
C LYS A 104 -10.81 10.78 19.29
N GLU A 105 -11.04 9.48 19.49
CA GLU A 105 -10.22 8.65 20.37
C GLU A 105 -8.84 8.36 19.78
N GLU A 106 -8.74 8.23 18.46
CA GLU A 106 -7.47 8.09 17.74
C GLU A 106 -6.68 9.39 17.77
N ILE A 107 -7.34 10.52 17.48
CA ILE A 107 -6.72 11.86 17.56
C ILE A 107 -6.19 12.11 18.97
N GLN A 108 -6.97 11.79 20.00
CA GLN A 108 -6.54 11.94 21.40
C GLN A 108 -5.36 11.02 21.74
N TYR A 109 -5.38 9.78 21.24
CA TYR A 109 -4.28 8.85 21.42
C TYR A 109 -3.00 9.35 20.76
N LEU A 110 -3.04 9.75 19.49
CA LEU A 110 -1.89 10.31 18.78
C LEU A 110 -1.30 11.53 19.50
N LYS A 111 -2.15 12.43 20.00
CA LYS A 111 -1.70 13.58 20.82
C LYS A 111 -1.00 13.17 22.12
N SER A 112 -1.39 12.03 22.71
CA SER A 112 -0.77 11.52 23.93
C SER A 112 0.62 10.92 23.71
N LEU A 113 0.97 10.56 22.47
CA LEU A 113 2.29 9.99 22.12
C LEU A 113 3.42 11.04 22.10
N GLY A 114 3.08 12.33 22.20
CA GLY A 114 4.04 13.43 22.39
C GLY A 114 4.13 14.38 21.20
N SER A 115 4.97 15.41 21.34
CA SER A 115 5.06 16.54 20.39
C SER A 115 5.62 16.20 19.01
N LYS A 116 6.19 15.00 18.84
CA LYS A 116 6.71 14.49 17.56
C LYS A 116 5.65 13.85 16.68
N TRP A 117 4.45 13.59 17.23
CA TRP A 117 3.31 13.03 16.52
C TRP A 117 2.38 14.16 16.07
N LEU A 118 2.39 14.43 14.77
CA LEU A 118 1.62 15.49 14.13
C LEU A 118 0.43 14.89 13.38
N ILE A 119 -0.71 15.57 13.44
CA ILE A 119 -1.91 15.21 12.69
C ILE A 119 -2.11 16.30 11.64
N GLU A 120 -1.76 16.00 10.38
CA GLU A 120 -1.64 17.02 9.33
C GLU A 120 -2.33 16.56 8.05
N GLU A 121 -3.43 17.20 7.66
CA GLU A 121 -4.12 16.89 6.40
C GLU A 121 -3.24 17.23 5.19
N GLU A 122 -2.79 18.48 5.14
CA GLU A 122 -1.86 18.97 4.15
C GLU A 122 -0.43 18.77 4.66
N PHE A 123 0.43 18.22 3.82
CA PHE A 123 1.85 18.05 4.10
C PHE A 123 2.65 18.86 3.09
N SER A 124 3.22 19.97 3.56
CA SER A 124 4.11 20.80 2.76
C SER A 124 5.53 20.68 3.28
N GLU A 125 6.37 19.98 2.52
CA GLU A 125 7.81 20.17 2.64
C GLU A 125 8.16 21.42 1.86
N ASN A 126 8.34 22.53 2.57
CA ASN A 126 8.58 23.84 1.95
C ASN A 126 9.92 23.93 1.19
N ASP A 127 10.79 22.93 1.27
CA ASP A 127 12.09 22.96 0.62
C ASP A 127 12.32 21.72 -0.24
N ALA A 128 12.53 21.94 -1.53
CA ALA A 128 12.96 20.93 -2.51
C ALA A 128 14.31 20.28 -2.20
N ILE A 129 14.92 20.61 -1.06
CA ILE A 129 16.22 20.11 -0.57
C ILE A 129 16.04 18.90 0.34
N ASP A 130 14.90 18.74 1.01
CA ASP A 130 14.70 17.72 2.06
C ASP A 130 13.81 16.54 1.63
N TYR A 131 13.45 16.41 0.34
CA TYR A 131 12.54 15.35 -0.16
C TYR A 131 13.07 13.92 0.05
N GLU A 132 14.40 13.74 0.19
CA GLU A 132 15.04 12.47 0.52
C GLU A 132 14.92 12.10 2.00
N SER A 133 14.47 13.04 2.84
CA SER A 133 14.43 12.89 4.29
C SER A 133 13.10 12.35 4.83
N VAL A 134 12.15 12.04 3.95
CA VAL A 134 10.82 11.55 4.33
C VAL A 134 10.62 10.12 3.84
N LEU A 135 10.29 9.24 4.79
CA LEU A 135 9.67 7.97 4.46
C LEU A 135 8.16 8.16 4.35
N TYR A 136 7.63 7.95 3.16
CA TYR A 136 6.20 7.94 2.90
C TYR A 136 5.64 6.55 3.19
N PHE A 137 4.66 6.44 4.09
CA PHE A 137 3.97 5.19 4.40
C PHE A 137 2.47 5.30 4.05
N LEU A 138 2.08 4.67 2.94
CA LEU A 138 0.75 4.77 2.35
C LEU A 138 0.12 3.37 2.22
N PRO A 139 -0.16 2.67 3.32
CA PRO A 139 -0.74 1.34 3.21
C PRO A 139 -2.16 1.43 2.65
N HIS A 140 -2.49 0.66 1.62
CA HIS A 140 -3.84 0.65 1.03
C HIS A 140 -4.38 2.02 0.56
N ALA A 141 -3.48 2.94 0.18
CA ALA A 141 -3.90 4.23 -0.32
C ALA A 141 -4.63 4.10 -1.68
N PRO A 142 -5.74 4.84 -1.88
CA PRO A 142 -6.41 4.87 -3.17
C PRO A 142 -5.53 5.56 -4.23
N LEU A 143 -5.78 5.23 -5.50
CA LEU A 143 -5.04 5.80 -6.64
C LEU A 143 -5.08 7.33 -6.67
N ASP A 144 -6.24 7.94 -6.39
CA ASP A 144 -6.40 9.41 -6.38
C ASP A 144 -5.46 10.08 -5.35
N LEU A 145 -5.38 9.52 -4.14
CA LEU A 145 -4.49 10.04 -3.10
C LEU A 145 -3.02 9.85 -3.50
N THR A 146 -2.71 8.69 -4.07
CA THR A 146 -1.35 8.34 -4.48
C THR A 146 -0.85 9.24 -5.62
N GLU A 147 -1.69 9.51 -6.61
CA GLU A 147 -1.43 10.46 -7.71
C GLU A 147 -1.18 11.89 -7.17
N ASN A 148 -2.00 12.32 -6.21
CA ASN A 148 -1.85 13.64 -5.58
C ASN A 148 -0.53 13.75 -4.81
N ILE A 149 -0.14 12.72 -4.07
CA ILE A 149 1.13 12.72 -3.32
C ILE A 149 2.33 12.70 -4.27
N LEU A 150 2.28 11.89 -5.33
CA LEU A 150 3.32 11.91 -6.36
C LEU A 150 3.51 13.30 -6.95
N SER A 151 2.41 13.95 -7.35
CA SER A 151 2.44 15.25 -8.03
C SER A 151 2.87 16.41 -7.13
N SER A 152 2.49 16.41 -5.85
CA SER A 152 2.67 17.56 -4.96
C SER A 152 3.82 17.42 -3.95
N GLN A 153 4.18 16.20 -3.54
CA GLN A 153 5.06 15.98 -2.37
C GLN A 153 6.39 15.30 -2.71
N ARG A 154 6.58 14.86 -3.96
CA ARG A 154 7.85 14.31 -4.47
C ARG A 154 8.49 13.21 -3.58
N PRO A 155 7.75 12.13 -3.25
CA PRO A 155 8.26 11.09 -2.37
C PRO A 155 9.52 10.41 -2.92
N HIS A 156 10.64 10.46 -2.19
CA HIS A 156 11.85 9.69 -2.56
C HIS A 156 11.76 8.24 -2.11
N LEU A 157 11.47 8.02 -0.81
CA LEU A 157 11.37 6.71 -0.21
C LEU A 157 9.92 6.44 0.19
N TRP A 158 9.37 5.37 -0.33
CA TRP A 158 7.95 5.09 -0.30
C TRP A 158 7.73 3.65 0.11
N LEU A 159 6.88 3.42 1.11
CA LEU A 159 6.31 2.14 1.47
C LEU A 159 4.79 2.22 1.24
N ALA A 160 4.31 1.67 0.13
CA ALA A 160 2.88 1.70 -0.22
C ALA A 160 2.52 0.53 -1.12
N ASN A 161 1.33 0.58 -1.72
CA ASN A 161 0.87 -0.42 -2.68
C ASN A 161 1.88 -0.64 -3.83
N ASN A 162 1.94 -1.86 -4.32
CA ASN A 162 2.67 -2.26 -5.51
C ASN A 162 1.95 -1.68 -6.73
N MET A 163 2.54 -0.64 -7.30
CA MET A 163 1.88 0.14 -8.35
C MET A 163 1.63 -0.65 -9.63
N ILE A 164 2.41 -1.70 -9.90
CA ILE A 164 2.18 -2.56 -11.07
C ILE A 164 0.88 -3.34 -10.88
N SER A 165 0.75 -4.09 -9.78
CA SER A 165 -0.45 -4.89 -9.52
C SER A 165 -1.66 -4.02 -9.21
N HIS A 166 -1.47 -2.90 -8.52
CA HIS A 166 -2.57 -2.03 -8.08
C HIS A 166 -3.24 -1.28 -9.25
N THR A 167 -2.57 -1.19 -10.40
CA THR A 167 -3.07 -0.53 -11.62
C THR A 167 -3.41 -1.51 -12.76
N ASP A 168 -3.31 -2.82 -12.55
CA ASP A 168 -3.47 -3.88 -13.56
C ASP A 168 -4.80 -3.81 -14.34
N ARG A 169 -5.87 -3.36 -13.67
CA ARG A 169 -7.21 -3.20 -14.21
C ARG A 169 -7.34 -2.08 -15.25
N TYR A 170 -6.32 -1.21 -15.39
CA TYR A 170 -6.30 -0.13 -16.35
C TYR A 170 -5.41 -0.45 -17.54
N THR A 171 -5.91 -0.19 -18.75
CA THR A 171 -5.04 -0.09 -19.94
C THR A 171 -4.08 1.08 -19.78
N LYS A 172 -2.88 1.01 -20.38
CA LYS A 172 -1.88 2.11 -20.36
C LYS A 172 -2.47 3.50 -20.68
N ALA A 173 -3.29 3.60 -21.72
CA ALA A 173 -3.94 4.84 -22.12
C ALA A 173 -4.89 5.39 -21.03
N LYS A 174 -5.78 4.54 -20.50
CA LYS A 174 -6.72 4.91 -19.43
C LYS A 174 -6.00 5.25 -18.12
N LEU A 175 -4.89 4.57 -17.80
CA LEU A 175 -4.07 4.91 -16.64
C LEU A 175 -3.46 6.30 -16.83
N CYS A 176 -2.87 6.59 -17.99
CA CYS A 176 -2.26 7.89 -18.28
C CYS A 176 -3.29 9.04 -18.31
N GLU A 177 -4.51 8.80 -18.78
CA GLU A 177 -5.57 9.80 -18.83
C GLU A 177 -6.05 10.21 -17.43
N ASN A 178 -6.22 9.25 -16.52
CA ASN A 178 -6.77 9.51 -15.18
C ASN A 178 -5.68 9.77 -14.13
N TYR A 179 -4.52 9.13 -14.29
CA TYR A 179 -3.42 9.08 -13.33
C TYR A 179 -2.07 9.18 -14.06
N PRO A 180 -1.74 10.32 -14.66
CA PRO A 180 -0.55 10.48 -15.51
C PRO A 180 0.75 10.15 -14.77
N ASN A 181 0.88 10.53 -13.49
CA ASN A 181 2.10 10.31 -12.72
C ASN A 181 2.28 8.86 -12.31
N LEU A 182 1.20 8.21 -11.88
CA LEU A 182 1.19 6.77 -11.68
C LEU A 182 1.49 6.02 -12.97
N SER A 183 0.96 6.46 -14.11
CA SER A 183 1.26 5.84 -15.41
C SER A 183 2.74 5.91 -15.75
N LYS A 184 3.37 7.07 -15.55
CA LYS A 184 4.82 7.25 -15.71
C LYS A 184 5.62 6.38 -14.74
N LEU A 185 5.20 6.29 -13.49
CA LEU A 185 5.86 5.45 -12.48
C LEU A 185 5.81 3.96 -12.85
N VAL A 186 4.64 3.46 -13.23
CA VAL A 186 4.45 2.07 -13.69
C VAL A 186 5.29 1.79 -14.94
N HIS A 187 5.40 2.75 -15.86
CA HIS A 187 6.24 2.61 -17.05
C HIS A 187 7.72 2.38 -16.68
N TYR A 188 8.29 3.14 -15.75
CA TYR A 188 9.68 2.92 -15.31
C TYR A 188 9.84 1.58 -14.58
N LEU A 189 8.92 1.23 -13.67
CA LEU A 189 8.96 -0.05 -12.96
C LEU A 189 8.95 -1.26 -13.91
N GLN A 190 8.11 -1.24 -14.95
CA GLN A 190 8.04 -2.31 -15.94
C GLN A 190 9.26 -2.34 -16.88
N THR A 191 9.85 -1.18 -17.17
CA THR A 191 11.02 -1.08 -18.04
C THR A 191 12.27 -1.63 -17.35
N ASN A 192 12.42 -1.31 -16.06
CA ASN A 192 13.52 -1.72 -15.20
C ASN A 192 13.40 -3.17 -14.71
N ALA A 193 12.23 -3.80 -14.84
CA ALA A 193 12.03 -5.20 -14.46
C ALA A 193 12.92 -6.16 -15.29
N PRO A 194 13.45 -7.24 -14.68
CA PRO A 194 14.20 -8.28 -15.38
C PRO A 194 13.39 -8.89 -16.55
N PRO A 195 14.05 -9.31 -17.63
CA PRO A 195 13.38 -9.80 -18.84
C PRO A 195 12.51 -11.06 -18.64
N GLU A 196 12.67 -11.79 -17.53
CA GLU A 196 11.85 -12.96 -17.20
C GLU A 196 10.40 -12.58 -16.81
N VAL A 197 10.20 -11.42 -16.18
CA VAL A 197 8.86 -10.90 -15.81
C VAL A 197 8.11 -10.34 -17.04
N LYS A 198 8.86 -9.87 -18.06
CA LYS A 198 8.28 -9.32 -19.31
C LYS A 198 7.49 -10.36 -20.11
N LYS A 199 7.77 -11.66 -19.94
CA LYS A 199 7.07 -12.74 -20.64
C LYS A 199 5.77 -13.19 -19.98
N ALA A 200 5.54 -12.90 -18.70
CA ALA A 200 4.30 -13.32 -18.02
C ALA A 200 3.10 -12.44 -18.39
N HIS A 201 3.33 -11.15 -18.71
CA HIS A 201 2.26 -10.20 -18.98
C HIS A 201 1.77 -10.16 -20.44
N ASP A 202 2.54 -10.67 -21.39
CA ASP A 202 2.19 -10.67 -22.84
C ASP A 202 1.55 -11.99 -23.30
N VAL A 203 1.44 -13.00 -22.42
CA VAL A 203 0.86 -14.30 -22.76
C VAL A 203 -0.28 -14.63 -21.81
N ASP A 204 -1.20 -13.70 -21.62
CA ASP A 204 -2.45 -14.01 -20.95
C ASP A 204 -3.27 -14.93 -21.86
N GLY A 205 -3.39 -16.19 -21.45
CA GLY A 205 -4.05 -17.30 -22.17
C GLY A 205 -5.56 -17.12 -22.35
N PHE A 206 -6.09 -15.90 -22.31
CA PHE A 206 -7.46 -15.58 -22.67
C PHE A 206 -7.61 -15.58 -24.19
N ALA A 207 -7.87 -16.75 -24.75
CA ALA A 207 -8.47 -16.84 -26.07
C ALA A 207 -9.85 -16.17 -26.02
N THR A 208 -9.99 -15.00 -26.64
CA THR A 208 -11.28 -14.33 -26.79
C THR A 208 -12.24 -15.31 -27.48
N PHE A 209 -13.31 -15.74 -26.79
CA PHE A 209 -14.32 -16.59 -27.39
C PHE A 209 -15.01 -15.82 -28.52
N ILE A 210 -14.63 -16.11 -29.77
CA ILE A 210 -15.31 -15.58 -30.95
C ILE A 210 -16.51 -16.50 -31.23
N PRO A 211 -17.77 -16.04 -31.07
CA PRO A 211 -18.91 -16.85 -31.42
C PRO A 211 -18.84 -17.22 -32.91
N LYS A 212 -19.01 -18.51 -33.22
CA LYS A 212 -18.89 -19.11 -34.57
C LYS A 212 -19.79 -18.48 -35.66
N ARG A 213 -20.64 -17.50 -35.33
CA ARG A 213 -21.55 -16.81 -36.26
C ARG A 213 -20.95 -15.58 -36.96
N LYS A 214 -19.75 -15.09 -36.61
CA LYS A 214 -19.13 -13.91 -37.28
C LYS A 214 -18.07 -14.25 -38.33
N ARG A 215 -18.19 -15.37 -39.04
CA ARG A 215 -17.22 -15.79 -40.07
C ARG A 215 -17.51 -15.25 -41.50
N LYS A 216 -18.19 -14.09 -41.62
CA LYS A 216 -18.55 -13.52 -42.94
C LYS A 216 -18.22 -12.04 -43.17
N ASN A 217 -17.32 -11.46 -42.38
CA ASN A 217 -16.77 -10.12 -42.65
C ASN A 217 -15.26 -10.10 -42.40
N ARG A 218 -14.48 -10.73 -43.29
CA ARG A 218 -13.01 -10.76 -43.23
C ARG A 218 -12.32 -9.71 -44.12
N ASN A 219 -13.08 -8.88 -44.83
CA ASN A 219 -12.52 -7.87 -45.76
C ASN A 219 -12.57 -6.43 -45.22
N ASN A 220 -12.73 -6.23 -43.91
CA ASN A 220 -12.77 -4.88 -43.31
C ASN A 220 -11.92 -4.75 -42.03
N SER A 221 -10.79 -5.45 -41.97
CA SER A 221 -9.87 -5.43 -40.81
C SER A 221 -8.86 -4.27 -40.83
N SER A 222 -9.15 -3.18 -41.54
CA SER A 222 -8.35 -1.95 -41.52
C SER A 222 -8.81 -0.95 -40.46
N LYS A 223 -9.82 -1.27 -39.64
CA LYS A 223 -10.30 -0.39 -38.56
C LYS A 223 -10.14 -1.06 -37.20
N LEU A 224 -9.35 -0.40 -36.36
CA LEU A 224 -9.03 -0.71 -34.95
C LEU A 224 -7.97 -1.78 -34.72
N LYS A 225 -6.79 -1.62 -35.33
CA LYS A 225 -5.58 -1.80 -34.52
C LYS A 225 -5.46 -0.54 -33.70
N VAL A 226 -5.83 -0.60 -32.41
CA VAL A 226 -5.42 0.44 -31.46
C VAL A 226 -3.91 0.29 -31.37
N THR A 227 -3.19 1.11 -32.15
CA THR A 227 -1.78 1.36 -31.86
C THR A 227 -1.73 1.84 -30.41
N PRO A 228 -0.87 1.28 -29.54
CA PRO A 228 -0.53 1.97 -28.32
C PRO A 228 -0.14 3.38 -28.76
N SER A 229 -0.89 4.40 -28.33
CA SER A 229 -0.41 5.76 -28.47
C SER A 229 0.99 5.76 -27.85
N ASP A 230 2.00 6.22 -28.58
CA ASP A 230 3.33 6.44 -28.02
C ASP A 230 3.15 7.56 -26.98
N ILE A 231 2.89 7.15 -25.73
CA ILE A 231 2.72 8.08 -24.62
C ILE A 231 4.09 8.66 -24.34
N ASP A 232 4.20 9.98 -24.48
CA ASP A 232 5.39 10.74 -24.10
C ASP A 232 5.42 10.89 -22.58
N TYR A 233 5.96 9.89 -21.90
CA TYR A 233 6.13 9.87 -20.44
C TYR A 233 7.10 10.96 -19.94
N ASP A 234 8.01 11.47 -20.78
CA ASP A 234 8.96 12.51 -20.41
C ASP A 234 8.28 13.87 -20.25
N SER A 235 7.18 14.10 -20.99
CA SER A 235 6.36 15.32 -20.89
C SER A 235 5.54 15.42 -19.59
N ILE A 236 5.32 14.31 -18.88
CA ILE A 236 4.47 14.25 -17.68
C ILE A 236 5.24 14.77 -16.45
N ALA A 237 4.64 15.74 -15.75
CA ALA A 237 5.13 16.27 -14.48
C ALA A 237 4.42 15.59 -13.29
N PRO A 238 5.16 15.16 -12.25
CA PRO A 238 6.48 15.61 -11.88
C PRO A 238 7.60 14.87 -12.61
N LYS A 239 8.73 15.56 -12.76
CA LYS A 239 9.92 15.05 -13.42
C LYS A 239 10.69 14.16 -12.46
N PHE A 240 10.23 12.93 -12.25
CA PHE A 240 11.09 11.85 -11.74
C PHE A 240 11.74 11.12 -12.91
N LYS A 241 12.99 10.69 -12.70
CA LYS A 241 13.89 10.09 -13.69
C LYS A 241 13.89 8.57 -13.63
N SER A 242 13.66 8.01 -12.44
CA SER A 242 13.65 6.57 -12.23
C SER A 242 12.73 6.21 -11.06
N CYS A 243 12.28 4.96 -11.06
CA CYS A 243 11.64 4.32 -9.93
C CYS A 243 12.10 2.86 -9.89
N GLN A 244 12.43 2.39 -8.69
CA GLN A 244 12.84 1.01 -8.42
C GLN A 244 12.10 0.46 -7.23
N ILE A 245 11.79 -0.83 -7.27
CA ILE A 245 11.32 -1.59 -6.12
C ILE A 245 12.57 -2.05 -5.35
N LEU A 246 12.68 -1.62 -4.10
CA LEU A 246 13.73 -2.08 -3.19
C LEU A 246 13.40 -3.47 -2.65
N THR A 247 12.13 -3.68 -2.28
CA THR A 247 11.60 -5.02 -1.97
C THR A 247 10.10 -5.09 -2.22
N ASP A 248 9.67 -6.20 -2.82
CA ASP A 248 8.28 -6.66 -2.91
C ASP A 248 7.99 -7.88 -2.00
N PHE A 249 8.91 -8.16 -1.07
CA PHE A 249 8.79 -9.20 -0.04
C PHE A 249 8.75 -10.63 -0.60
N ASP A 250 9.75 -10.97 -1.44
CA ASP A 250 9.88 -12.26 -2.15
C ASP A 250 8.65 -12.50 -3.04
N GLU A 251 8.37 -11.58 -3.98
CA GLU A 251 7.19 -11.63 -4.86
C GLU A 251 5.87 -11.75 -4.08
N GLY A 252 5.81 -11.01 -2.96
CA GLY A 252 4.70 -10.98 -2.00
C GLY A 252 4.55 -12.24 -1.15
N LYS A 253 5.46 -13.22 -1.22
CA LYS A 253 5.37 -14.46 -0.46
C LYS A 253 5.44 -14.23 1.04
N TYR A 254 6.21 -13.24 1.53
CA TYR A 254 6.24 -12.96 2.97
C TYR A 254 4.95 -12.32 3.49
N LEU A 255 4.09 -11.82 2.59
CA LEU A 255 2.80 -11.19 2.91
C LEU A 255 1.63 -12.19 2.90
N LYS A 256 1.76 -13.27 2.13
CA LYS A 256 0.72 -14.30 1.94
C LYS A 256 0.61 -15.25 3.13
N GLU A 257 -0.61 -15.71 3.39
CA GLU A 257 -0.93 -16.72 4.42
C GLU A 257 -0.48 -16.35 5.84
N LYS A 258 -0.39 -15.04 6.12
CA LYS A 258 -0.06 -14.51 7.45
C LYS A 258 -1.31 -13.95 8.13
N PRO A 259 -1.28 -13.77 9.47
CA PRO A 259 -2.38 -13.12 10.20
C PRO A 259 -2.73 -11.73 9.67
N TRP A 260 -1.75 -11.01 9.11
CA TRP A 260 -1.86 -9.66 8.56
C TRP A 260 -2.09 -9.61 7.05
N ILE A 261 -2.51 -10.71 6.41
CA ILE A 261 -2.60 -10.79 4.94
C ILE A 261 -3.40 -9.61 4.33
N ASN A 262 -4.48 -9.20 4.97
CA ASN A 262 -5.33 -8.10 4.52
C ASN A 262 -4.82 -6.71 4.93
N SER A 263 -3.70 -6.63 5.65
CA SER A 263 -3.08 -5.39 6.12
C SER A 263 -1.98 -4.90 5.18
N PHE A 264 -1.31 -5.82 4.48
CA PHE A 264 -0.12 -5.57 3.67
C PHE A 264 -0.12 -6.30 2.32
N SER A 265 -1.27 -6.81 1.85
CA SER A 265 -1.37 -7.74 0.71
C SER A 265 -0.66 -7.28 -0.57
N ASP A 266 -0.56 -5.97 -0.77
CA ASP A 266 0.11 -5.35 -1.90
C ASP A 266 1.19 -4.36 -1.48
N LEU A 267 1.73 -4.43 -0.26
CA LEU A 267 2.76 -3.48 0.19
C LEU A 267 4.10 -3.73 -0.54
N THR A 268 4.83 -2.65 -0.84
CA THR A 268 6.13 -2.68 -1.53
C THR A 268 6.93 -1.44 -1.16
N LEU A 269 8.24 -1.59 -0.94
CA LEU A 269 9.17 -0.49 -0.71
C LEU A 269 9.76 -0.03 -2.06
N HIS A 270 9.65 1.25 -2.35
CA HIS A 270 10.08 1.89 -3.59
C HIS A 270 11.07 3.01 -3.30
N ALA A 271 11.99 3.23 -4.23
CA ALA A 271 12.82 4.42 -4.30
C ALA A 271 12.57 5.14 -5.63
N ILE A 272 12.29 6.44 -5.56
CA ILE A 272 11.99 7.32 -6.70
C ILE A 272 13.06 8.41 -6.75
N GLU A 273 13.70 8.57 -7.92
CA GLU A 273 14.72 9.59 -8.13
C GLU A 273 14.16 10.73 -8.98
N TYR A 274 14.46 11.97 -8.59
CA TYR A 274 14.00 13.18 -9.26
C TYR A 274 15.08 13.91 -10.07
#